data_AF-A0A0G0YHE3-F1
#
_entry.id   AF-A0A0G0YHE3-F1
#
_cell.length_a   1.000
_cell.length_b   1.000
_cell.length_c   1.000
_cell.angle_alpha   90.00
_cell.angle_beta   90.00
_cell.angle_gamma   90.00
#
_symmetry.space_group_name_H-M   'P 1'
#
loop_
_entity.id
_entity.type
_entity.pdbx_description
1 polymer ?
#
loop_
_entity_poly.entity_id
_entity_poly.type
_entity_poly.pdbx_seq_one_letter_code
_entity_poly.pdbx_strand_id
1 'polypeptide(L)' 'MAKTALAPEKYVRIEVEKDGGVRYAYYNLLNKTYTWDPYFIPENAIIMDQVAKIDLPKGQVLTSEMIEAKGPFIF' A
#
# COMPACT_ATOMS: atom_id res chain seq x y z
N MET A 1 20.86 -11.49 24.81
CA MET A 1 20.02 -10.42 24.24
C MET A 1 19.20 -11.05 23.13
N ALA A 2 17.89 -11.20 23.31
CA ALA A 2 17.02 -11.72 22.26
C ALA A 2 16.96 -10.67 21.15
N LYS A 3 17.46 -11.00 19.95
CA LYS A 3 17.06 -10.28 18.74
C LYS A 3 15.58 -10.59 18.56
N THR A 4 14.71 -9.71 19.04
CA THR A 4 13.30 -9.75 18.66
C THR A 4 13.29 -9.60 17.15
N ALA A 5 13.06 -10.69 16.43
CA ALA A 5 12.82 -10.62 15.01
C ALA A 5 11.62 -9.68 14.84
N LEU A 6 11.83 -8.51 14.25
CA LEU A 6 10.74 -7.62 13.89
C LEU A 6 9.81 -8.46 13.00
N ALA A 7 8.53 -8.54 13.38
CA ALA A 7 7.54 -9.19 12.56
C ALA A 7 7.62 -8.61 11.14
N PRO A 8 7.47 -9.43 10.08
CA PRO A 8 7.57 -8.95 8.72
C PRO A 8 6.56 -7.82 8.48
N GLU A 9 7.00 -6.77 7.78
CA GLU A 9 6.13 -5.65 7.44
C GLU A 9 5.00 -6.13 6.53
N LYS A 10 3.79 -5.59 6.74
CA LYS A 10 2.62 -5.95 5.94
C LYS A 10 2.28 -4.80 5.01
N TYR A 11 2.13 -5.12 3.74
CA TYR A 11 1.76 -4.18 2.69
C TYR A 11 0.44 -4.60 2.05
N VAL A 12 -0.36 -3.64 1.62
CA VAL A 12 -1.53 -3.87 0.76
C VAL A 12 -1.25 -3.32 -0.62
N ARG A 13 -1.48 -4.13 -1.67
CA ARG A 13 -1.38 -3.68 -3.05
C ARG A 13 -2.70 -3.04 -3.51
N ILE A 14 -2.67 -1.73 -3.72
CA ILE A 14 -3.81 -0.91 -4.14
C ILE A 14 -3.75 -0.71 -5.65
N GLU A 15 -4.85 -0.97 -6.34
CA GLU A 15 -5.00 -0.62 -7.75
C GLU A 15 -5.49 0.81 -7.86
N VAL A 16 -4.76 1.63 -8.61
CA VAL A 16 -5.05 3.04 -8.77
C VAL A 16 -5.21 3.35 -10.26
N GLU A 17 -6.42 3.72 -10.63
CA GLU A 17 -6.73 4.18 -11.98
C GLU A 17 -6.45 5.68 -12.04
N LYS A 18 -5.47 6.09 -12.84
CA LYS A 18 -5.04 7.48 -12.99
C LYS A 18 -4.70 7.78 -14.44
N ASP A 19 -5.20 8.91 -14.94
CA ASP A 19 -4.91 9.41 -16.29
C ASP A 19 -5.19 8.38 -17.41
N GLY A 20 -6.21 7.53 -17.21
CA GLY A 20 -6.61 6.48 -18.16
C GLY A 20 -5.73 5.22 -18.14
N GLY A 21 -4.84 5.09 -17.15
CA GLY A 21 -4.01 3.90 -16.93
C GLY A 21 -4.18 3.34 -15.52
N VAL A 22 -3.89 2.05 -15.37
CA VAL A 22 -3.87 1.36 -14.06
C VAL A 22 -2.44 1.32 -13.54
N ARG A 23 -2.23 1.73 -12.29
CA ARG A 23 -0.97 1.64 -11.57
C ARG A 23 -1.19 1.01 -10.20
N TYR A 24 -0.17 0.37 -9.65
CA TYR A 24 -0.25 -0.21 -8.31
C TYR A 24 0.55 0.61 -7.30
N ALA A 25 -0.08 0.94 -6.18
CA ALA A 25 0.58 1.49 -5.00
C ALA A 25 0.65 0.41 -3.92
N TYR A 26 1.72 0.44 -3.13
CA TYR A 26 1.93 -0.49 -2.02
C TYR A 26 1.88 0.29 -0.72
N TYR A 27 0.83 0.07 0.06
CA TYR A 27 0.59 0.76 1.32
C TYR A 27 1.10 -0.07 2.49
N ASN A 28 2.00 0.49 3.28
CA ASN A 28 2.55 -0.13 4.47
C ASN A 28 1.61 0.10 5.66
N LEU A 29 1.13 -1.00 6.24
CA LEU A 29 0.15 -0.97 7.32
C LEU A 29 0.74 -0.55 8.67
N LEU A 30 2.06 -0.65 8.84
CA LEU A 30 2.74 -0.29 10.09
C LEU A 30 2.97 1.22 10.20
N ASN A 31 3.56 1.83 9.17
CA ASN A 31 3.95 3.24 9.21
C ASN A 31 3.00 4.17 8.46
N LYS A 32 1.94 3.62 7.85
CA LYS A 32 0.91 4.36 7.10
C LYS A 32 1.45 5.17 5.92
N THR A 33 2.54 4.72 5.32
CA THR A 33 3.10 5.29 4.08
C THR A 33 2.79 4.40 2.89
N TYR A 34 2.87 4.96 1.68
CA TYR A 34 2.78 4.16 0.46
C TYR A 34 3.95 4.44 -0.47
N THR A 35 4.29 3.46 -1.30
CA THR A 35 5.24 3.60 -2.39
C THR A 35 4.60 3.16 -3.71
N TRP A 36 4.98 3.82 -4.81
CA TRP A 36 4.66 3.35 -6.16
C TRP A 36 5.67 2.34 -6.69
N ASP A 37 6.82 2.25 -6.03
CA ASP A 37 7.95 1.46 -6.46
C ASP A 37 8.15 0.26 -5.50
N PRO A 38 7.98 -0.98 -5.99
CA PRO A 38 8.13 -2.19 -5.18
C PRO A 38 9.56 -2.42 -4.69
N TYR A 39 10.59 -1.77 -5.25
CA TYR A 39 11.97 -1.91 -4.77
C TYR A 39 12.18 -1.31 -3.37
N PHE A 40 11.28 -0.44 -2.90
CA PHE A 40 11.31 0.07 -1.52
C PHE A 40 10.60 -0.85 -0.51
N ILE A 41 10.03 -1.97 -0.97
CA ILE A 41 9.38 -2.95 -0.12
C ILE A 41 10.46 -3.94 0.35
N PRO A 42 10.63 -4.15 1.67
CA PRO A 42 11.57 -5.15 2.18
C PRO A 42 11.27 -6.55 1.61
N GLU A 43 12.31 -7.32 1.29
CA GLU A 43 12.14 -8.67 0.71
C GLU A 43 11.36 -9.63 1.60
N ASN A 44 11.43 -9.43 2.93
CA ASN A 44 10.69 -10.23 3.91
C ASN A 44 9.27 -9.72 4.18
N ALA A 45 8.82 -8.68 3.48
CA ALA A 45 7.49 -8.13 3.66
C ALA A 45 6.41 -9.08 3.14
N ILE A 46 5.26 -9.08 3.81
CA ILE A 46 4.06 -9.78 3.37
C ILE A 46 3.23 -8.80 2.55
N ILE A 47 3.09 -9.06 1.25
CA ILE A 47 2.21 -8.28 0.37
C ILE A 47 0.85 -8.98 0.31
N MET A 48 -0.16 -8.32 0.82
CA MET A 48 -1.55 -8.75 0.77
C MET A 48 -2.17 -8.31 -0.55
N ASP A 49 -2.69 -9.26 -1.33
CA ASP A 49 -3.35 -9.04 -2.62
C ASP A 49 -4.75 -8.42 -2.50
N GLN A 50 -4.99 -7.61 -1.46
CA GLN A 50 -6.25 -6.88 -1.31
C GLN A 50 -6.27 -5.70 -2.28
N VAL A 51 -6.76 -5.94 -3.49
CA VAL A 51 -6.85 -4.94 -4.55
C VAL A 51 -8.00 -3.97 -4.23
N ALA A 52 -7.74 -3.03 -3.33
CA ALA A 52 -8.62 -1.88 -3.19
C ALA A 52 -8.45 -1.02 -4.44
N LYS A 53 -9.55 -0.68 -5.12
CA LYS A 53 -9.52 0.18 -6.31
C LYS A 53 -9.77 1.65 -5.93
N ILE A 54 -8.85 2.52 -6.34
CA ILE A 54 -8.97 3.98 -6.20
C ILE A 54 -8.94 4.61 -7.58
N ASP A 55 -10.02 5.31 -7.94
CA ASP A 55 -10.03 6.20 -9.10
C ASP A 55 -9.44 7.55 -8.66
N LEU A 56 -8.33 7.94 -9.29
CA LEU A 56 -7.69 9.24 -9.08
C LEU A 56 -8.00 10.19 -10.24
N PRO A 57 -8.85 11.20 -10.01
CA PRO A 57 -9.03 12.33 -10.92
C PRO A 57 -7.71 12.96 -11.36
N LYS A 58 -7.72 13.51 -12.58
CA LYS A 58 -6.57 14.22 -13.16
C LYS A 58 -6.12 15.36 -12.23
N GLY A 59 -4.83 15.38 -11.91
CA GLY A 59 -4.24 16.37 -10.99
C GLY A 59 -4.35 16.03 -9.50
N GLN A 60 -5.07 14.97 -9.13
CA GLN A 60 -5.11 14.50 -7.75
C GLN A 60 -3.88 13.64 -7.41
N VAL A 61 -3.42 13.79 -6.17
CA VAL A 61 -2.34 12.99 -5.59
C VAL A 61 -2.97 11.94 -4.69
N LEU A 62 -2.44 10.71 -4.74
CA LEU A 62 -2.84 9.66 -3.82
C LEU A 62 -2.42 10.03 -2.39
N THR A 63 -3.31 9.90 -1.42
CA THR A 63 -2.97 10.09 0.00
C THR A 63 -3.22 8.80 0.77
N SER A 64 -2.54 8.62 1.90
CA SER A 64 -2.77 7.49 2.81
C SER A 64 -4.22 7.45 3.31
N GLU A 65 -4.85 8.61 3.53
CA GLU A 65 -6.25 8.71 3.94
C GLU A 65 -7.21 8.14 2.88
N MET A 66 -6.94 8.39 1.59
CA MET A 66 -7.74 7.82 0.49
C MET A 66 -7.63 6.29 0.45
N ILE A 67 -6.46 5.74 0.79
CA ILE A 67 -6.22 4.31 0.88
C ILE A 67 -6.98 3.74 2.09
N GLU A 68 -6.84 4.34 3.27
CA GLU A 68 -7.54 3.95 4.50
C GLU A 68 -9.07 4.04 4.37
N ALA A 69 -9.60 4.97 3.55
CA ALA A 69 -11.03 5.07 3.29
C ALA A 69 -11.60 3.90 2.45
N LYS A 70 -10.78 3.16 1.70
CA LYS A 70 -11.25 2.09 0.80
C LYS A 70 -11.50 0.76 1.47
N GLY A 71 -11.05 0.56 2.69
CA GLY A 71 -11.44 -0.62 3.42
C GLY A 71 -10.98 -0.57 4.87
N PRO A 72 -11.69 -1.27 5.76
CA PRO A 72 -11.02 -1.76 6.94
C PRO A 72 -10.03 -2.83 6.43
N PHE A 73 -8.73 -2.51 6.47
CA PHE A 73 -7.67 -3.50 6.28
C PHE A 73 -7.64 -4.38 7.54
N ILE A 74 -8.66 -5.24 7.70
CA ILE A 74 -8.82 -6.10 8.87
C ILE A 74 -7.77 -7.20 8.80
N PHE A 75 -6.96 -7.27 9.86
CA PHE A 75 -5.83 -8.18 10.04
C PHE A 75 -6.23 -9.51 10.70
#